data_AF-A0A1H6S697-F1
#
_entry.id   AF-A0A1H6S697-F1
#
_cell.length_a   1.000
_cell.length_b   1.000
_cell.length_c   1.000
_cell.angle_alpha   90.00
_cell.angle_beta   90.00
_cell.angle_gamma   90.00
#
_symmetry.space_group_name_H-M   'P 1'
#
loop_
_entity.id
_entity.type
_entity.pdbx_description
1 polymer ?
#
loop_
_entity_poly.entity_id
_entity_poly.type
_entity_poly.pdbx_seq_one_letter_code
_entity_poly.pdbx_strand_id
1 'polypeptide(L)' 'MAFDYKKEYKEFYMPKNKPSIVNVPGMNYIAVRGHGDPNAEDGEYKQSIGLLYGIAFTIKMSKKGDHQIDGLMLV' A
#
# COMPACT_ATOMS: atom_id res chain seq x y z
N MET A 1 -12.65 9.90 -10.01
CA MET A 1 -11.24 10.33 -9.89
C MET A 1 -10.53 9.28 -9.04
N ALA A 2 -9.26 8.94 -9.30
CA ALA A 2 -8.54 8.05 -8.39
C ALA A 2 -8.24 8.83 -7.10
N PHE A 3 -8.49 8.22 -5.93
CA PHE A 3 -8.01 8.77 -4.67
C PHE A 3 -6.48 8.80 -4.71
N ASP A 4 -5.83 9.74 -4.02
CA ASP A 4 -4.38 9.81 -3.95
C ASP A 4 -3.99 10.12 -2.51
N TYR A 5 -3.60 9.08 -1.77
CA TYR A 5 -3.27 9.17 -0.35
C TYR A 5 -2.21 10.22 -0.05
N LYS A 6 -1.25 10.45 -0.96
CA LYS A 6 -0.20 11.45 -0.76
C LYS A 6 -0.76 12.88 -0.81
N LYS A 7 -1.82 13.09 -1.59
CA LYS A 7 -2.50 14.40 -1.72
C LYS A 7 -3.54 14.61 -0.64
N GLU A 8 -4.34 13.60 -0.35
CA GLU A 8 -5.44 13.68 0.60
C GLU A 8 -4.96 13.61 2.06
N TYR A 9 -3.88 12.86 2.33
CA TYR A 9 -3.33 12.67 3.68
C TYR A 9 -1.88 13.18 3.81
N LYS A 10 -1.62 14.41 3.36
CA LYS A 10 -0.27 15.01 3.38
C LYS A 10 0.43 14.95 4.73
N GLU A 11 -0.31 15.02 5.83
CA GLU A 11 0.25 14.94 7.18
C GLU A 11 0.98 13.62 7.47
N PHE A 12 0.55 12.50 6.86
CA PHE A 12 1.16 11.18 7.05
C PHE A 12 2.24 10.86 6.00
N TYR A 13 2.12 11.43 4.79
CA TYR A 13 3.01 11.11 3.66
C TYR A 13 4.05 12.21 3.35
N MET A 14 3.85 13.43 3.84
CA MET A 14 4.74 14.58 3.64
C MET A 14 4.94 15.36 4.96
N PRO A 15 5.46 14.72 6.02
CA PRO A 15 5.71 15.39 7.29
C PRO A 15 6.82 16.45 7.14
N LYS A 16 6.80 17.45 8.02
CA LYS A 16 7.89 18.44 8.12
C LYS A 16 9.10 17.82 8.83
N ASN A 17 10.28 18.41 8.66
CA ASN A 17 11.50 18.03 9.40
C ASN A 17 11.46 18.45 10.89
N LYS A 18 10.28 18.47 11.50
CA LYS A 18 10.04 18.78 12.91
C LYS A 18 9.18 17.67 13.49
N PRO A 19 9.60 17.03 14.59
CA PRO A 19 8.78 16.04 15.27
C PRO A 19 7.42 16.62 15.67
N SER A 20 6.36 15.85 15.48
CA SER A 20 4.99 16.23 15.80
C SER A 20 4.17 15.00 16.18
N ILE A 21 3.21 15.19 17.09
CA ILE A 21 2.23 14.15 17.44
C ILE A 21 1.15 14.15 16.34
N VAL A 22 0.83 12.97 15.82
CA VAL A 22 -0.23 12.77 14.81
C VAL A 22 -1.15 11.64 15.27
N ASN A 23 -2.42 11.72 14.91
CA ASN A 23 -3.39 10.65 15.16
C ASN A 23 -3.68 9.93 13.84
N VAL A 24 -3.30 8.66 13.74
CA VAL A 24 -3.48 7.86 12.52
C VAL A 24 -4.82 7.13 12.60
N PRO A 25 -5.79 7.44 11.71
CA PRO A 25 -7.08 6.76 11.71
C PRO A 25 -6.93 5.30 11.24
N GLY A 26 -7.98 4.49 11.46
CA GLY A 26 -8.03 3.14 10.89
C GLY A 26 -7.97 3.18 9.37
N MET A 27 -7.06 2.40 8.79
CA MET A 27 -6.83 2.32 7.34
C MET A 27 -6.75 0.86 6.88
N ASN A 28 -7.10 0.63 5.62
CA ASN A 28 -7.02 -0.69 5.01
C ASN A 28 -5.65 -0.91 4.38
N TYR A 29 -5.04 -2.05 4.70
CA TYR A 29 -3.73 -2.43 4.19
C TYR A 29 -3.75 -3.87 3.68
N ILE A 30 -2.95 -4.11 2.65
CA ILE A 30 -2.53 -5.46 2.26
C ILE A 30 -1.19 -5.70 2.95
N ALA A 31 -1.06 -6.80 3.69
CA ALA A 31 0.12 -7.08 4.47
C ALA A 31 0.56 -8.54 4.29
N VAL A 32 1.87 -8.74 4.26
CA VAL A 32 2.52 -10.05 4.35
C VAL A 32 3.35 -10.04 5.63
N ARG A 33 3.17 -11.05 6.48
CA ARG A 33 3.99 -11.23 7.68
C ARG A 33 5.20 -12.08 7.30
N GLY A 34 6.38 -11.67 7.74
CA GLY A 34 7.62 -12.40 7.52
C GLY A 34 8.70 -11.95 8.49
N HIS A 35 9.87 -12.58 8.42
CA HIS A 35 10.99 -12.27 9.31
C HIS A 35 12.35 -12.40 8.59
N GLY A 36 13.42 -11.92 9.21
CA GLY A 36 14.79 -12.08 8.69
C GLY A 36 15.38 -10.79 8.10
N ASP A 37 16.48 -10.94 7.35
CA ASP A 37 17.23 -9.81 6.78
C ASP A 37 16.54 -9.29 5.51
N PRO A 38 16.08 -8.03 5.48
CA PRO A 38 15.46 -7.44 4.30
C PRO A 38 16.44 -7.24 3.13
N ASN A 39 17.75 -7.32 3.37
CA ASN A 39 18.79 -7.10 2.35
C ASN A 39 19.28 -8.40 1.69
N ALA A 40 18.79 -9.56 2.11
CA ALA A 40 19.17 -10.83 1.48
C ALA A 40 18.66 -10.88 0.02
N GLU A 41 19.55 -11.17 -0.93
CA GLU A 41 19.27 -11.07 -2.37
C GLU A 41 18.08 -11.91 -2.85
N ASP A 42 17.80 -13.05 -2.19
CA ASP A 42 16.62 -13.89 -2.41
C ASP A 42 15.81 -14.12 -1.14
N GLY A 43 15.88 -13.15 -0.22
CA GLY A 43 15.21 -13.22 1.07
C GLY A 43 13.69 -13.09 1.00
N GLU A 44 13.05 -13.49 2.10
CA GLU A 44 11.59 -13.45 2.28
C GLU A 44 11.01 -12.05 2.04
N TYR A 45 11.73 -10.98 2.41
CA TYR A 45 11.30 -9.60 2.18
C TYR A 45 11.14 -9.28 0.69
N LYS A 46 12.13 -9.59 -0.15
CA LYS A 46 12.10 -9.31 -1.59
C LYS A 46 10.94 -10.05 -2.27
N GLN A 47 10.72 -11.30 -1.89
CA GLN A 47 9.60 -12.11 -2.39
C GLN A 47 8.25 -11.53 -1.95
N SER A 48 8.14 -11.12 -0.68
CA SER A 48 6.94 -10.49 -0.13
C SER A 48 6.58 -9.17 -0.83
N ILE A 49 7.58 -8.35 -1.17
CA ILE A 49 7.38 -7.13 -1.97
C ILE A 49 6.81 -7.47 -3.35
N GLY A 50 7.38 -8.48 -4.03
CA GLY A 50 6.86 -8.94 -5.32
C GLY A 50 5.39 -9.37 -5.26
N LEU A 51 5.03 -10.13 -4.22
CA LEU A 51 3.65 -10.56 -3.98
C LEU A 51 2.71 -9.38 -3.73
N LEU A 52 3.10 -8.45 -2.85
CA LEU A 52 2.31 -7.25 -2.54
C LEU A 52 2.03 -6.41 -3.78
N TYR A 53 3.04 -6.16 -4.60
CA TYR A 53 2.86 -5.41 -5.85
C TYR A 53 2.00 -6.18 -6.86
N GLY A 54 2.18 -7.49 -7.00
CA GLY A 54 1.37 -8.33 -7.88
C GLY A 54 -0.12 -8.26 -7.51
N ILE A 55 -0.45 -8.36 -6.22
CA ILE A 55 -1.83 -8.25 -5.73
C ILE A 55 -2.36 -6.83 -5.93
N ALA A 56 -1.61 -5.80 -5.53
CA ALA A 56 -2.06 -4.41 -5.61
C ALA A 56 -2.35 -3.98 -7.06
N PHE A 57 -1.50 -4.36 -8.02
CA PHE A 57 -1.73 -4.05 -9.43
C PHE A 57 -2.88 -4.85 -10.03
N THR A 58 -3.04 -6.13 -9.65
CA THR A 58 -4.19 -6.94 -10.05
C THR A 58 -5.50 -6.28 -9.60
N ILE A 59 -5.58 -5.87 -8.33
CA ILE A 59 -6.74 -5.16 -7.79
C ILE A 59 -6.97 -3.84 -8.54
N LYS A 60 -5.93 -3.03 -8.74
CA LYS A 60 -6.02 -1.75 -9.45
C LYS A 60 -6.52 -1.89 -10.90
N MET A 61 -6.16 -2.99 -11.57
CA MET A 61 -6.52 -3.26 -12.96
C MET A 61 -7.85 -4.02 -13.11
N SER A 62 -8.36 -4.68 -12.06
CA SER A 62 -9.64 -5.42 -12.10
C SER A 62 -10.79 -4.59 -12.68
N LYS A 63 -10.90 -3.32 -12.28
CA LYS A 63 -11.88 -2.34 -12.81
C LYS A 63 -11.81 -2.08 -14.33
N LYS A 64 -10.69 -2.43 -14.98
CA LYS A 64 -10.48 -2.30 -16.43
C LYS A 64 -10.75 -3.61 -17.18
N GLY A 65 -10.94 -4.71 -16.47
CA GLY A 65 -11.31 -6.01 -17.03
C GLY A 65 -12.79 -6.30 -16.82
N ASP A 66 -13.19 -7.50 -17.24
CA ASP A 66 -14.59 -7.94 -17.18
C ASP A 66 -15.07 -8.23 -15.75
N HIS A 67 -14.13 -8.47 -14.82
CA HIS A 67 -14.41 -8.70 -13.41
C HIS A 67 -14.17 -7.44 -12.59
N GLN A 68 -15.25 -6.76 -12.23
CA GLN A 68 -15.22 -5.61 -11.33
C GLN A 68 -15.46 -6.08 -9.89
N ILE A 69 -14.58 -5.68 -8.98
CA ILE A 69 -14.70 -5.99 -7.56
C ILE A 69 -15.62 -4.95 -6.92
N ASP A 70 -16.80 -5.39 -6.47
CA ASP A 70 -17.77 -4.52 -5.78
C ASP A 70 -17.19 -3.94 -4.49
N GLY A 71 -17.37 -2.64 -4.27
CA GLY A 71 -16.88 -1.93 -3.09
C GLY A 71 -15.41 -1.50 -3.14
N LEU A 72 -14.68 -1.76 -4.23
CA LEU A 72 -13.32 -1.29 -4.40
C LEU A 72 -13.28 0.22 -4.68
N MET A 73 -13.17 1.02 -3.63
CA MET A 73 -12.85 2.45 -3.76
C MET A 73 -11.39 2.58 -4.22
N LEU A 74 -11.16 3.33 -5.30
CA LEU A 74 -9.83 3.54 -5.84
C LEU A 74 -8.89 4.04 -4.76
N VAL A 75 -7.75 3.38 -4.65
CA VAL A 75 -6.60 3.83 -3.86
C VAL A 75 -5.70 4.72 -4.71
#